data_AF-A0A7S7ZIH9-F1
#
_entry.id   AF-A0A7S7ZIH9-F1
#
_cell.length_a   1.000
_cell.length_b   1.000
_cell.length_c   1.000
_cell.angle_alpha   90.00
_cell.angle_beta   90.00
_cell.angle_gamma   90.00
#
_symmetry.space_group_name_H-M   'P 1'
#
loop_
_entity.id
_entity.type
_entity.pdbx_description
1 polymer ?
#
loop_
_entity_poly.entity_id
_entity_poly.type
_entity_poly.pdbx_seq_one_letter_code
_entity_poly.pdbx_strand_id
1 'polypeptide(L)'
;MTPETRYTLWIEKEGLENDDVVVARGMTRVEAAKLICEYGNAKPCIYDRPYVTFRSVELHQYSSKYQLLVTIGATVPLTEDRDADRRLAMEMIDIQIFERHSEFWPGRVSTDADFDARVQRIAEARNVQAIDRQITTELIDEFLKQGYSITCCVREDDPAFKKSKDRDGILELLMDLEIAELRLHSRGATSWIMLVFGESGWDVVADYSEDLEALIEPIVSPHAPWNKPDAGPQDRGYSVLVLPSPADLENGDPAAEKAFEDFIGLIGRLH
;
A
#
# COMPACT_ATOMS: atom_id res chain seq x y z
N MET A 1 -21.93 17.18 -18.43
CA MET A 1 -21.44 17.74 -17.16
C MET A 1 -20.48 16.72 -16.60
N THR A 2 -19.19 17.06 -16.51
CA THR A 2 -18.21 16.20 -15.83
C THR A 2 -18.57 16.16 -14.35
N PRO A 3 -18.56 14.98 -13.71
CA PRO A 3 -18.81 14.88 -12.28
C PRO A 3 -17.80 15.77 -11.54
N GLU A 4 -18.31 16.59 -10.63
CA GLU A 4 -17.48 17.48 -9.81
C GLU A 4 -16.59 16.62 -8.92
N THR A 5 -15.26 16.77 -9.06
CA THR A 5 -14.28 16.03 -8.26
C THR A 5 -14.46 16.36 -6.78
N ARG A 6 -14.63 15.32 -5.96
CA ARG A 6 -14.78 15.42 -4.51
C ARG A 6 -13.52 14.95 -3.80
N TYR A 7 -13.31 15.50 -2.61
CA TYR A 7 -12.08 15.31 -1.84
C TYR A 7 -12.37 14.82 -0.42
N THR A 8 -11.44 14.01 0.08
CA THR A 8 -11.40 13.50 1.44
C THR A 8 -10.20 14.12 2.17
N LEU A 9 -10.44 14.54 3.41
CA LEU A 9 -9.44 15.06 4.33
C LEU A 9 -9.31 14.08 5.49
N TRP A 10 -8.08 13.71 5.86
CA TRP A 10 -7.84 12.79 6.97
C TRP A 10 -6.53 13.10 7.70
N ILE A 11 -6.43 12.59 8.92
CA ILE A 11 -5.16 12.48 9.65
C ILE A 11 -4.65 11.06 9.44
N GLU A 12 -3.51 10.98 8.75
CA GLU A 12 -2.80 9.72 8.56
C GLU A 12 -2.24 9.24 9.91
N LYS A 13 -2.49 7.97 10.23
CA LYS A 13 -1.84 7.30 11.36
C LYS A 13 -0.64 6.49 10.86
N GLU A 14 0.43 6.52 11.62
CA GLU A 14 1.61 5.67 11.34
C GLU A 14 1.26 4.21 11.65
N GLY A 15 1.79 3.28 10.84
CA GLY A 15 1.56 1.85 11.00
C GLY A 15 0.33 1.34 10.24
N LEU A 16 0.49 0.19 9.58
CA LEU A 16 -0.58 -0.45 8.80
C LEU A 16 -1.76 -0.85 9.69
N GLU A 17 -1.53 -1.15 10.96
CA GLU A 17 -2.52 -1.55 11.94
C GLU A 17 -3.43 -0.43 12.44
N ASN A 18 -3.06 0.83 12.20
CA ASN A 18 -3.82 1.98 12.68
C ASN A 18 -4.76 2.52 11.61
N ASP A 19 -5.99 2.82 12.01
CA ASP A 19 -6.97 3.42 11.12
C ASP A 19 -6.78 4.94 11.04
N ASP A 20 -6.79 5.45 9.82
CA ASP A 20 -6.80 6.88 9.56
C ASP A 20 -8.04 7.54 10.15
N VAL A 21 -7.87 8.77 10.64
CA VAL A 21 -8.99 9.56 11.14
C VAL A 21 -9.51 10.42 10.01
N VAL A 22 -10.60 9.98 9.37
CA VAL A 22 -11.31 10.77 8.37
C VAL A 22 -11.94 11.99 9.04
N VAL A 23 -11.53 13.17 8.58
CA VAL A 23 -12.00 14.47 9.08
C VAL A 23 -13.25 14.92 8.31
N ALA A 24 -13.21 14.82 6.99
CA ALA A 24 -14.34 15.12 6.12
C ALA A 24 -14.20 14.41 4.77
N ARG A 25 -15.32 14.17 4.08
CA ARG A 25 -15.39 13.47 2.80
C ARG A 25 -16.46 14.11 1.90
N GLY A 26 -16.32 13.97 0.58
CA GLY A 26 -17.28 14.53 -0.37
C GLY A 26 -17.14 16.04 -0.57
N MET A 27 -16.01 16.61 -0.15
CA MET A 27 -15.81 18.06 -0.10
C MET A 27 -15.47 18.59 -1.48
N THR A 28 -15.98 19.78 -1.81
CA THR A 28 -15.39 20.60 -2.89
C THR A 28 -14.04 21.17 -2.44
N ARG A 29 -13.25 21.68 -3.40
CA ARG A 29 -11.94 22.29 -3.09
C ARG A 29 -12.05 23.47 -2.13
N VAL A 30 -13.09 24.31 -2.30
CA VAL A 30 -13.34 25.49 -1.46
C VAL A 30 -13.72 25.07 -0.04
N GLU A 31 -14.56 24.06 0.11
CA GLU A 31 -14.94 23.53 1.43
C GLU A 31 -13.73 22.90 2.14
N ALA A 32 -12.89 22.17 1.40
CA ALA A 32 -11.64 21.62 1.93
C ALA A 32 -10.68 22.71 2.42
N ALA A 33 -10.47 23.77 1.64
CA ALA A 33 -9.61 24.91 2.01
C ALA A 33 -10.05 25.57 3.33
N LYS A 34 -11.36 25.80 3.48
CA LYS A 34 -11.92 26.34 4.73
C LYS A 34 -11.64 25.42 5.92
N LEU A 35 -11.87 24.12 5.75
CA LEU A 35 -11.67 23.14 6.82
C LEU A 35 -10.19 23.04 7.23
N ILE A 36 -9.26 23.11 6.27
CA ILE A 36 -7.81 23.15 6.53
C ILE A 36 -7.45 24.35 7.41
N CYS A 37 -7.99 25.53 7.11
CA CYS A 37 -7.76 26.72 7.95
C CYS A 37 -8.30 26.53 9.37
N GLU A 38 -9.49 25.96 9.52
CA GLU A 38 -10.10 25.70 10.83
C GLU A 38 -9.27 24.70 11.66
N TYR A 39 -8.91 23.56 11.08
CA TYR A 39 -8.12 22.52 11.76
C TYR A 39 -6.68 22.92 12.03
N GLY A 40 -6.08 23.74 11.16
CA GLY A 40 -4.76 24.33 11.37
C GLY A 40 -4.74 25.39 12.48
N ASN A 41 -5.90 25.68 13.11
CA ASN A 41 -6.10 26.81 14.01
C ASN A 41 -5.54 28.11 13.39
N ALA A 42 -5.63 28.20 12.06
CA ALA A 42 -5.14 29.33 11.32
C ALA A 42 -6.12 30.48 11.57
N LYS A 43 -5.61 31.62 12.01
CA LYS A 43 -6.36 32.87 12.05
C LYS A 43 -5.93 33.69 10.84
N PRO A 44 -6.58 33.48 9.66
CA PRO A 44 -6.18 34.17 8.46
C PRO A 44 -6.42 35.68 8.62
N CYS A 45 -5.36 36.47 8.46
CA CYS A 45 -5.48 37.91 8.28
C CYS A 45 -5.43 38.21 6.78
N ILE A 46 -6.42 38.96 6.30
CA ILE A 46 -6.48 39.36 4.90
C ILE A 46 -5.95 40.79 4.75
N TYR A 47 -4.90 40.97 3.95
CA TYR A 47 -4.39 42.29 3.57
C TYR A 47 -4.75 42.55 2.11
N ASP A 48 -5.47 43.64 1.88
CA ASP A 48 -5.77 44.16 0.54
C ASP A 48 -4.84 45.35 0.26
N ARG A 49 -4.05 45.25 -0.79
CA ARG A 49 -3.10 46.31 -1.21
C ARG A 49 -3.27 46.62 -2.70
N PRO A 50 -3.49 47.89 -3.07
CA PRO A 50 -3.43 48.28 -4.47
C PRO A 50 -1.98 48.24 -4.98
N TYR A 51 -1.77 47.64 -6.14
CA TYR A 51 -0.49 47.56 -6.83
C TYR A 51 -0.64 47.94 -8.31
N VAL A 52 -0.44 49.23 -8.61
CA VAL A 52 -0.54 49.81 -9.96
C VAL A 52 -1.88 49.46 -10.62
N THR A 53 -1.92 48.49 -11.52
CA THR A 53 -3.10 48.02 -12.26
C THR A 53 -3.76 46.78 -11.66
N PHE A 54 -3.28 46.32 -10.52
CA PHE A 54 -3.75 45.11 -9.85
C PHE A 54 -4.10 45.37 -8.39
N ARG A 55 -4.95 44.51 -7.83
CA ARG A 55 -5.16 44.39 -6.39
C ARG A 55 -4.48 43.11 -5.90
N SER A 56 -3.61 43.24 -4.92
CA SER A 56 -3.02 42.10 -4.20
C SER A 56 -3.84 41.82 -2.95
N VAL A 57 -4.21 40.56 -2.78
CA VAL A 57 -4.85 40.04 -1.56
C VAL A 57 -3.93 39.00 -0.97
N GLU A 58 -3.50 39.21 0.27
CA GLU A 58 -2.63 38.31 1.00
C GLU A 58 -3.40 37.70 2.18
N LEU A 59 -3.29 36.38 2.35
CA LEU A 59 -3.75 35.63 3.51
C LEU A 59 -2.52 35.24 4.34
N HIS A 60 -2.51 35.67 5.60
CA HIS A 60 -1.43 35.39 6.54
C HIS A 60 -1.91 34.45 7.64
N GLN A 61 -1.15 33.40 7.94
CA GLN A 61 -1.32 32.57 9.13
C GLN A 61 -0.27 32.92 10.17
N TYR A 62 -0.71 33.05 11.43
CA TYR A 62 0.17 33.31 12.57
C TYR A 62 0.13 32.18 13.58
N SER A 63 1.24 31.97 14.29
CA SER A 63 1.31 31.09 15.45
C SER A 63 0.56 31.67 16.65
N SER A 64 0.36 30.85 17.69
CA SER A 64 -0.19 31.32 18.97
C SER A 64 0.66 32.40 19.65
N LYS A 65 1.93 32.56 19.24
CA LYS A 65 2.85 33.60 19.70
C LYS A 65 2.96 34.78 18.72
N TYR A 66 2.01 34.93 17.80
CA TYR A 66 1.96 35.99 16.78
C TYR A 66 3.15 36.01 15.81
N GLN A 67 3.83 34.88 15.61
CA GLN A 67 4.86 34.76 14.57
C GLN A 67 4.18 34.41 13.25
N LEU A 68 4.53 35.11 12.17
CA LEU A 68 4.04 34.79 10.83
C LEU A 68 4.58 33.42 10.42
N LEU A 69 3.68 32.49 10.10
CA LEU A 69 4.01 31.12 9.70
C LEU A 69 3.95 30.97 8.18
N VAL A 70 2.84 31.39 7.57
CA VAL A 70 2.59 31.21 6.14
C VAL A 70 1.96 32.47 5.56
N THR A 71 2.37 32.82 4.34
CA THR A 71 1.72 33.83 3.51
C THR A 71 1.32 33.21 2.17
N ILE A 72 0.06 33.39 1.80
CA ILE A 72 -0.48 33.08 0.47
C ILE A 72 -0.97 34.40 -0.13
N GLY A 73 -0.66 34.65 -1.40
CA GLY A 73 -1.07 35.85 -2.10
C GLY A 73 -1.80 35.52 -3.39
N ALA A 74 -2.72 36.39 -3.79
CA ALA A 74 -3.30 36.42 -5.11
C ALA A 74 -3.35 37.85 -5.63
N THR A 75 -3.09 38.00 -6.93
CA THR A 75 -3.11 39.29 -7.61
C THR A 75 -4.17 39.25 -8.69
N VAL A 76 -5.13 40.18 -8.64
CA VAL A 76 -6.25 40.27 -9.58
C VAL A 76 -6.29 41.65 -10.25
N PRO A 77 -6.92 41.81 -11.42
CA PRO A 77 -7.08 43.11 -12.05
C PRO A 77 -7.76 44.10 -11.10
N LEU A 78 -7.30 45.35 -11.09
CA LEU A 78 -7.90 46.41 -10.27
C LEU A 78 -9.16 46.94 -10.97
N THR A 79 -10.34 46.59 -10.47
CA THR A 79 -11.62 47.09 -11.00
C THR A 79 -12.32 48.01 -10.01
N GLU A 80 -13.43 48.63 -10.45
CA GLU A 80 -14.30 49.42 -9.58
C GLU A 80 -15.11 48.55 -8.60
N ASP A 81 -15.34 47.27 -8.94
CA ASP A 81 -16.04 46.30 -8.08
C ASP A 81 -15.05 45.62 -7.14
N ARG A 82 -14.83 46.26 -5.98
CA ARG A 82 -13.88 45.77 -4.99
C ARG A 82 -14.22 44.40 -4.43
N ASP A 83 -15.51 44.10 -4.30
CA ASP A 83 -15.95 42.83 -3.73
C ASP A 83 -15.79 41.70 -4.76
N ALA A 84 -15.99 41.96 -6.05
CA ALA A 84 -15.69 41.01 -7.11
C ALA A 84 -14.19 40.67 -7.19
N ASP A 85 -13.34 41.70 -7.17
CA ASP A 85 -11.88 41.49 -7.16
C ASP A 85 -11.47 40.64 -5.96
N ARG A 86 -12.01 40.93 -4.77
CA ARG A 86 -11.72 40.18 -3.55
C ARG A 86 -12.18 38.72 -3.66
N ARG A 87 -13.38 38.46 -4.18
CA ARG A 87 -13.88 37.09 -4.37
C ARG A 87 -12.97 36.29 -5.30
N LEU A 88 -12.58 36.87 -6.44
CA LEU A 88 -11.67 36.23 -7.38
C LEU A 88 -10.31 35.91 -6.75
N ALA A 89 -9.76 36.86 -5.98
CA ALA A 89 -8.50 36.65 -5.30
C ALA A 89 -8.60 35.54 -4.23
N MET A 90 -9.73 35.49 -3.50
CA MET A 90 -9.97 34.42 -2.52
C MET A 90 -10.12 33.05 -3.18
N GLU A 91 -10.76 32.93 -4.35
CA GLU A 91 -10.82 31.67 -5.10
C GLU A 91 -9.41 31.15 -5.47
N MET A 92 -8.51 32.05 -5.87
CA MET A 92 -7.10 31.70 -6.13
C MET A 92 -6.33 31.32 -4.86
N ILE A 93 -6.64 31.98 -3.73
CA ILE A 93 -6.05 31.67 -2.42
C ILE A 93 -6.54 30.30 -1.93
N ASP A 94 -7.82 29.97 -2.10
CA ASP A 94 -8.40 28.68 -1.70
C ASP A 94 -7.71 27.52 -2.44
N ILE A 95 -7.40 27.69 -3.73
CA ILE A 95 -6.60 26.71 -4.50
C ILE A 95 -5.22 26.53 -3.87
N GLN A 96 -4.54 27.62 -3.54
CA GLN A 96 -3.20 27.56 -2.93
C GLN A 96 -3.22 26.96 -1.53
N ILE A 97 -4.24 27.23 -0.71
CA ILE A 97 -4.41 26.61 0.62
C ILE A 97 -4.56 25.09 0.46
N PHE A 98 -5.37 24.67 -0.50
CA PHE A 98 -5.58 23.26 -0.78
C PHE A 98 -4.28 22.57 -1.23
N GLU A 99 -3.54 23.18 -2.16
CA GLU A 99 -2.29 22.62 -2.68
C GLU A 99 -1.15 22.63 -1.65
N ARG A 100 -1.11 23.64 -0.78
CA ARG A 100 -0.08 23.83 0.25
C ARG A 100 -0.59 23.48 1.65
N HIS A 101 -1.60 22.61 1.75
CA HIS A 101 -2.29 22.31 3.01
C HIS A 101 -1.36 21.87 4.14
N SER A 102 -0.29 21.15 3.82
CA SER A 102 0.70 20.65 4.78
C SER A 102 1.46 21.75 5.53
N GLU A 103 1.49 22.98 5.00
CA GLU A 103 2.06 24.14 5.70
C GLU A 103 1.12 24.68 6.79
N PHE A 104 -0.18 24.40 6.68
CA PHE A 104 -1.23 24.89 7.59
C PHE A 104 -1.65 23.84 8.62
N TRP A 105 -1.71 22.58 8.20
CA TRP A 105 -2.31 21.47 8.94
C TRP A 105 -1.61 20.15 8.59
N PRO A 106 -1.26 19.31 9.59
CA PRO A 106 -0.52 18.06 9.35
C PRO A 106 -1.31 16.95 8.63
N GLY A 107 -2.59 17.17 8.33
CA GLY A 107 -3.42 16.19 7.64
C GLY A 107 -3.05 16.00 6.17
N ARG A 108 -3.85 15.15 5.51
CA ARG A 108 -3.73 14.81 4.10
C ARG A 108 -5.02 15.15 3.38
N VAL A 109 -4.88 15.40 2.09
CA VAL A 109 -6.01 15.66 1.19
C VAL A 109 -5.77 14.93 -0.13
N SER A 110 -6.79 14.23 -0.61
CA SER A 110 -6.79 13.58 -1.92
C SER A 110 -8.20 13.56 -2.49
N THR A 111 -8.33 13.19 -3.76
CA THR A 111 -9.67 12.89 -4.29
C THR A 111 -10.27 11.71 -3.55
N ASP A 112 -11.61 11.62 -3.53
CA ASP A 112 -12.30 10.48 -2.91
C ASP A 112 -11.89 9.15 -3.57
N ALA A 113 -11.67 9.15 -4.89
CA ALA A 113 -11.23 7.97 -5.63
C ALA A 113 -9.81 7.53 -5.21
N ASP A 114 -8.88 8.47 -5.09
CA ASP A 114 -7.51 8.17 -4.64
C ASP A 114 -7.48 7.71 -3.18
N PHE A 115 -8.35 8.29 -2.34
CA PHE A 115 -8.50 7.89 -0.95
C PHE A 115 -9.01 6.45 -0.86
N ASP A 116 -10.08 6.11 -1.60
CA ASP A 116 -10.63 4.75 -1.63
C ASP A 116 -9.61 3.74 -2.15
N ALA A 117 -8.90 4.06 -3.23
CA ALA A 117 -7.83 3.20 -3.77
C ALA A 117 -6.68 3.00 -2.77
N ARG A 118 -6.37 4.01 -1.95
CA ARG A 118 -5.39 3.87 -0.86
C ARG A 118 -5.92 2.99 0.26
N VAL A 119 -7.16 3.19 0.72
CA VAL A 119 -7.79 2.37 1.76
C VAL A 119 -7.84 0.90 1.33
N GLN A 120 -8.16 0.65 0.06
CA GLN A 120 -8.13 -0.69 -0.52
C GLN A 120 -6.72 -1.30 -0.44
N ARG A 121 -5.67 -0.60 -0.88
CA ARG A 121 -4.29 -1.09 -0.78
C ARG A 121 -3.86 -1.39 0.65
N ILE A 122 -4.28 -0.58 1.62
CA ILE A 122 -3.99 -0.84 3.05
C ILE A 122 -4.73 -2.09 3.53
N ALA A 123 -5.99 -2.27 3.15
CA ALA A 123 -6.75 -3.47 3.49
C ALA A 123 -6.12 -4.74 2.88
N GLU A 124 -5.65 -4.66 1.64
CA GLU A 124 -4.91 -5.73 0.97
C GLU A 124 -3.60 -6.04 1.72
N ALA A 125 -2.80 -5.02 2.07
CA ALA A 125 -1.57 -5.19 2.83
C ALA A 125 -1.82 -5.79 4.24
N ARG A 126 -2.88 -5.38 4.93
CA ARG A 126 -3.29 -5.99 6.21
C ARG A 126 -3.65 -7.46 6.05
N ASN A 127 -4.34 -7.80 4.96
CA ASN A 127 -4.69 -9.19 4.67
C ASN A 127 -3.45 -10.03 4.37
N VAL A 128 -2.51 -9.51 3.58
CA VAL A 128 -1.20 -10.16 3.34
C VAL A 128 -0.48 -10.41 4.66
N GLN A 129 -0.33 -9.38 5.50
CA GLN A 129 0.33 -9.52 6.80
C GLN A 129 -0.36 -10.53 7.73
N ALA A 130 -1.69 -10.65 7.66
CA ALA A 130 -2.43 -11.64 8.44
C ALA A 130 -2.14 -13.07 7.97
N ILE A 131 -2.03 -13.30 6.66
CA ILE A 131 -1.68 -14.61 6.10
C ILE A 131 -0.22 -14.94 6.41
N ASP A 132 0.70 -14.00 6.23
CA ASP A 132 2.12 -14.16 6.59
C ASP A 132 2.29 -14.59 8.05
N ARG A 133 1.57 -13.91 8.96
CA ARG A 133 1.50 -14.24 10.38
C ARG A 133 0.99 -15.65 10.62
N GLN A 134 -0.07 -16.04 9.92
CA GLN A 134 -0.63 -17.38 10.05
C GLN A 134 0.37 -18.45 9.61
N ILE A 135 0.90 -18.37 8.39
CA ILE A 135 1.84 -19.35 7.84
C ILE A 135 3.09 -19.44 8.72
N THR A 136 3.66 -18.30 9.10
CA THR A 136 4.86 -18.27 9.94
C THR A 136 4.60 -18.91 11.29
N THR A 137 3.44 -18.64 11.91
CA THR A 137 3.06 -19.26 13.18
C THR A 137 2.97 -20.78 13.05
N GLU A 138 2.29 -21.28 12.01
CA GLU A 138 2.14 -22.71 11.76
C GLU A 138 3.48 -23.40 11.48
N LEU A 139 4.37 -22.76 10.71
CA LEU A 139 5.72 -23.26 10.43
C LEU A 139 6.55 -23.39 11.70
N ILE A 140 6.61 -22.34 12.53
CA ILE A 140 7.38 -22.36 13.79
C ILE A 140 6.82 -23.44 14.73
N ASP A 141 5.49 -23.56 14.82
CA ASP A 141 4.84 -24.58 15.63
C ASP A 141 5.20 -26.00 15.18
N GLU A 142 5.15 -26.26 13.87
CA GLU A 142 5.49 -27.57 13.33
C GLU A 142 6.98 -27.89 13.51
N PHE A 143 7.89 -26.94 13.28
CA PHE A 143 9.33 -27.15 13.51
C PHE A 143 9.64 -27.45 14.98
N LEU A 144 9.08 -26.69 15.92
CA LEU A 144 9.30 -26.92 17.35
C LEU A 144 8.73 -28.26 17.80
N LYS A 145 7.55 -28.64 17.29
CA LYS A 145 6.91 -29.94 17.54
C LYS A 145 7.72 -31.12 17.01
N GLN A 146 8.36 -30.99 15.85
CA GLN A 146 9.30 -31.98 15.30
C GLN A 146 10.66 -32.00 16.04
N GLY A 147 10.84 -31.10 17.02
CA GLY A 147 11.98 -31.09 17.92
C GLY A 147 13.16 -30.24 17.45
N TYR A 148 13.01 -29.46 16.38
CA TYR A 148 14.03 -28.54 15.91
C TYR A 148 14.30 -27.44 16.95
N SER A 149 15.52 -26.89 16.91
CA SER A 149 15.84 -25.60 17.51
C SER A 149 16.18 -24.62 16.40
N ILE A 150 15.81 -23.35 16.56
CA ILE A 150 15.84 -22.37 15.48
C ILE A 150 16.90 -21.31 15.76
N THR A 151 17.65 -20.91 14.74
CA THR A 151 18.56 -19.75 14.76
C THR A 151 18.07 -18.79 13.68
N CYS A 152 17.83 -17.53 14.02
CA CYS A 152 17.46 -16.50 13.04
C CYS A 152 18.70 -15.68 12.67
N CYS A 153 19.08 -15.73 11.40
CA CYS A 153 20.16 -14.95 10.82
C CYS A 153 19.56 -13.74 10.08
N VAL A 154 19.71 -12.54 10.65
CA VAL A 154 19.34 -11.28 9.96
C VAL A 154 20.49 -10.84 9.04
N ARG A 155 21.72 -11.24 9.36
CA ARG A 155 22.94 -11.15 8.54
C ARG A 155 23.75 -12.43 8.73
N GLU A 156 24.47 -12.88 7.69
CA GLU A 156 25.13 -14.20 7.59
C GLU A 156 25.95 -14.62 8.84
N ASP A 157 26.44 -13.67 9.65
CA ASP A 157 27.32 -13.91 10.80
C ASP A 157 26.82 -13.38 12.17
N ASP A 158 25.71 -12.63 12.22
CA ASP A 158 25.16 -12.10 13.48
C ASP A 158 23.69 -12.46 13.65
N PRO A 159 23.40 -13.63 14.24
CA PRO A 159 22.04 -14.07 14.41
C PRO A 159 21.38 -13.36 15.58
N ALA A 160 20.16 -12.87 15.35
CA ALA A 160 19.35 -12.21 16.36
C ALA A 160 19.04 -13.14 17.54
N PHE A 161 18.93 -14.45 17.29
CA PHE A 161 18.96 -15.48 18.33
C PHE A 161 19.54 -16.80 17.80
N LYS A 162 20.06 -17.63 18.70
CA LYS A 162 20.70 -18.92 18.37
C LYS A 162 20.00 -20.09 19.06
N LYS A 163 19.67 -21.13 18.31
CA LYS A 163 19.11 -22.41 18.78
C LYS A 163 17.98 -22.25 19.81
N SER A 164 17.12 -21.26 19.60
CA SER A 164 15.97 -21.01 20.45
C SER A 164 14.91 -22.10 20.26
N LYS A 165 14.17 -22.35 21.34
CA LYS A 165 12.91 -23.09 21.36
C LYS A 165 11.77 -22.26 21.96
N ASP A 166 12.05 -20.98 22.22
CA ASP A 166 11.07 -20.03 22.72
C ASP A 166 10.18 -19.58 21.58
N ARG A 167 9.04 -20.26 21.43
CA ARG A 167 8.04 -20.01 20.38
C ARG A 167 7.66 -18.53 20.30
N ASP A 168 7.28 -17.95 21.43
CA ASP A 168 6.70 -16.60 21.46
C ASP A 168 7.79 -15.55 21.17
N GLY A 169 8.99 -15.71 21.74
CA GLY A 169 10.13 -14.83 21.44
C GLY A 169 10.63 -14.95 19.99
N ILE A 170 10.53 -16.13 19.37
CA ILE A 170 10.82 -16.30 17.95
C ILE A 170 9.80 -15.53 17.10
N LEU A 171 8.50 -15.74 17.35
CA LEU A 171 7.45 -15.10 16.57
C LEU A 171 7.46 -13.59 16.74
N GLU A 172 7.62 -13.08 17.97
CA GLU A 172 7.74 -11.65 18.24
C GLU A 172 8.83 -11.00 17.37
N LEU A 173 10.02 -11.61 17.29
CA LEU A 173 11.08 -11.09 16.44
C LEU A 173 10.72 -11.14 14.95
N LEU A 174 10.14 -12.25 14.46
CA LEU A 174 9.87 -12.42 13.03
C LEU A 174 8.83 -11.43 12.51
N MET A 175 7.89 -11.01 13.35
CA MET A 175 6.86 -10.04 12.94
C MET A 175 7.39 -8.62 12.70
N ASP A 176 8.62 -8.34 13.12
CA ASP A 176 9.29 -7.05 12.93
C ASP A 176 10.31 -7.07 11.77
N LEU A 177 10.48 -8.21 11.09
CA LEU A 177 11.45 -8.38 10.00
C LEU A 177 10.76 -8.36 8.63
N GLU A 178 11.43 -7.79 7.63
CA GLU A 178 11.02 -7.88 6.21
C GLU A 178 11.50 -9.20 5.59
N ILE A 179 12.67 -9.67 6.00
CA ILE A 179 13.30 -10.91 5.53
C ILE A 179 13.93 -11.62 6.72
N ALA A 180 13.76 -12.95 6.81
CA ALA A 180 14.39 -13.77 7.83
C ALA A 180 14.94 -15.07 7.25
N GLU A 181 16.25 -15.33 7.43
CA GLU A 181 16.82 -16.66 7.23
C GLU A 181 16.76 -17.42 8.55
N LEU A 182 16.05 -18.55 8.58
CA LEU A 182 16.00 -19.42 9.73
C LEU A 182 16.81 -20.68 9.47
N ARG A 183 17.72 -20.99 10.39
CA ARG A 183 18.45 -22.26 10.43
C ARG A 183 17.81 -23.18 11.44
N LEU A 184 17.35 -24.33 10.98
CA LEU A 184 16.69 -25.36 11.76
C LEU A 184 17.69 -26.45 12.09
N HIS A 185 17.89 -26.71 13.38
CA HIS A 185 18.89 -27.69 13.85
C HIS A 185 18.21 -28.90 14.47
N SER A 186 18.53 -30.10 13.97
CA SER A 186 18.08 -31.38 14.52
C SER A 186 19.15 -32.46 14.34
N ARG A 187 19.43 -33.23 15.40
CA ARG A 187 20.33 -34.41 15.38
C ARG A 187 21.70 -34.21 14.70
N GLY A 188 22.26 -33.00 14.76
CA GLY A 188 23.54 -32.66 14.15
C GLY A 188 23.47 -32.22 12.68
N ALA A 189 22.29 -32.29 12.05
CA ALA A 189 22.01 -31.67 10.76
C ALA A 189 21.49 -30.24 10.95
N THR A 190 21.71 -29.41 9.93
CA THR A 190 21.15 -28.06 9.84
C THR A 190 20.53 -27.88 8.47
N SER A 191 19.26 -27.51 8.47
CA SER A 191 18.48 -27.15 7.29
C SER A 191 18.14 -25.67 7.40
N TRP A 192 17.71 -25.04 6.31
CA TRP A 192 17.39 -23.61 6.32
C TRP A 192 16.10 -23.32 5.54
N ILE A 193 15.50 -22.19 5.87
CA ILE A 193 14.34 -21.60 5.21
C ILE A 193 14.51 -20.09 5.17
N MET A 194 14.19 -19.46 4.04
CA MET A 194 14.15 -18.01 3.89
C MET A 194 12.70 -17.56 3.84
N LEU A 195 12.37 -16.64 4.75
CA LEU A 195 11.07 -16.00 4.84
C LEU A 195 11.14 -14.57 4.29
N VAL A 196 10.17 -14.18 3.46
CA VAL A 196 10.02 -12.83 2.90
C VAL A 196 8.61 -12.35 3.18
N PHE A 197 8.48 -11.26 3.94
CA PHE A 197 7.18 -10.78 4.43
C PHE A 197 6.63 -9.63 3.59
N GLY A 198 5.31 -9.53 3.49
CA GLY A 198 4.62 -8.36 2.91
C GLY A 198 4.46 -8.36 1.39
N GLU A 199 4.81 -9.45 0.70
CA GLU A 199 4.65 -9.58 -0.76
C GLU A 199 3.21 -9.96 -1.13
N SER A 200 2.86 -11.25 -1.13
CA SER A 200 1.53 -11.70 -1.55
C SER A 200 0.83 -12.65 -0.57
N GLY A 201 1.45 -12.92 0.57
CA GLY A 201 0.86 -13.66 1.70
C GLY A 201 1.04 -15.16 1.59
N TRP A 202 1.26 -15.72 0.40
CA TRP A 202 1.49 -17.15 0.17
C TRP A 202 2.95 -17.47 -0.17
N ASP A 203 3.71 -16.46 -0.59
CA ASP A 203 5.12 -16.50 -0.94
C ASP A 203 6.02 -16.20 0.26
N VAL A 204 5.46 -16.26 1.48
CA VAL A 204 6.24 -16.00 2.69
C VAL A 204 7.45 -16.92 2.78
N VAL A 205 7.38 -18.13 2.22
CA VAL A 205 8.53 -19.04 2.07
C VAL A 205 9.12 -18.87 0.67
N ALA A 206 10.27 -18.19 0.60
CA ALA A 206 10.92 -17.89 -0.67
C ALA A 206 11.86 -19.01 -1.15
N ASP A 207 12.54 -19.68 -0.21
CA ASP A 207 13.45 -20.79 -0.50
C ASP A 207 13.67 -21.62 0.77
N TYR A 208 14.03 -22.90 0.62
CA TYR A 208 14.27 -23.82 1.72
C TYR A 208 15.09 -25.04 1.30
N SER A 209 15.68 -25.72 2.29
CA SER A 209 16.33 -27.01 2.07
C SER A 209 15.29 -28.11 1.74
N GLU A 210 15.54 -28.90 0.70
CA GLU A 210 14.63 -29.96 0.20
C GLU A 210 14.07 -30.89 1.31
N ASP A 211 14.83 -31.16 2.37
CA ASP A 211 14.40 -32.02 3.47
C ASP A 211 13.26 -31.43 4.34
N LEU A 212 12.96 -30.14 4.17
CA LEU A 212 11.86 -29.45 4.85
C LEU A 212 10.56 -29.45 4.03
N GLU A 213 10.58 -29.84 2.76
CA GLU A 213 9.44 -29.75 1.83
C GLU A 213 8.18 -30.41 2.41
N ALA A 214 8.31 -31.62 2.95
CA ALA A 214 7.20 -32.38 3.53
C ALA A 214 6.57 -31.72 4.78
N LEU A 215 7.27 -30.79 5.43
CA LEU A 215 6.77 -30.01 6.56
C LEU A 215 6.17 -28.68 6.09
N ILE A 216 6.75 -28.04 5.08
CA ILE A 216 6.39 -26.71 4.60
C ILE A 216 5.16 -26.75 3.68
N GLU A 217 5.16 -27.63 2.68
CA GLU A 217 4.11 -27.68 1.64
C GLU A 217 2.68 -27.81 2.20
N PRO A 218 2.40 -28.68 3.19
CA PRO A 218 1.05 -28.77 3.76
C PRO A 218 0.54 -27.49 4.43
N ILE A 219 1.45 -26.62 4.86
CA ILE A 219 1.14 -25.35 5.54
C ILE A 219 0.97 -24.23 4.52
N VAL A 220 1.87 -24.14 3.53
CA VAL A 220 1.88 -23.03 2.56
C VAL A 220 0.87 -23.24 1.43
N SER A 221 0.77 -24.46 0.90
CA SER A 221 -0.03 -24.78 -0.29
C SER A 221 -1.51 -24.35 -0.19
N PRO A 222 -2.21 -24.48 0.96
CA PRO A 222 -3.59 -23.99 1.10
C PRO A 222 -3.77 -22.48 0.86
N HIS A 223 -2.72 -21.69 1.04
CA HIS A 223 -2.76 -20.23 0.86
C HIS A 223 -2.43 -19.80 -0.57
N ALA A 224 -1.91 -20.71 -1.39
CA ALA A 224 -1.53 -20.43 -2.76
C ALA A 224 -2.73 -19.93 -3.60
N PRO A 225 -2.53 -18.95 -4.50
CA PRO A 225 -3.61 -18.32 -5.25
C PRO A 225 -4.46 -19.32 -6.05
N TRP A 226 -3.82 -20.34 -6.62
CA TRP A 226 -4.47 -21.37 -7.42
C TRP A 226 -5.29 -22.40 -6.65
N ASN A 227 -5.11 -22.46 -5.34
CA ASN A 227 -5.88 -23.33 -4.45
C ASN A 227 -7.10 -22.62 -3.82
N LYS A 228 -7.28 -21.32 -4.10
CA LYS A 228 -8.45 -20.57 -3.62
C LYS A 228 -9.71 -20.86 -4.46
N PRO A 229 -10.91 -20.84 -3.86
CA PRO A 229 -12.16 -21.19 -4.55
C PRO A 229 -12.51 -20.31 -5.76
N ASP A 230 -11.96 -19.10 -5.80
CA ASP A 230 -12.17 -18.05 -6.79
C ASP A 230 -10.97 -17.84 -7.73
N ALA A 231 -9.99 -18.75 -7.70
CA ALA A 231 -8.78 -18.68 -8.52
C ALA A 231 -9.12 -18.54 -10.02
N GLY A 232 -8.74 -17.40 -10.60
CA GLY A 232 -8.84 -17.14 -12.02
C GLY A 232 -7.79 -17.93 -12.83
N PRO A 233 -7.93 -18.01 -14.15
CA PRO A 233 -6.94 -18.66 -15.01
C PRO A 233 -5.53 -18.04 -14.92
N GLN A 234 -5.44 -16.76 -14.54
CA GLN A 234 -4.19 -16.02 -14.38
C GLN A 234 -3.49 -16.31 -13.03
N ASP A 235 -4.21 -16.81 -12.03
CA ASP A 235 -3.70 -17.09 -10.68
C ASP A 235 -3.02 -18.47 -10.59
N ARG A 236 -3.01 -19.25 -11.68
CA ARG A 236 -2.45 -20.61 -11.75
C ARG A 236 -0.96 -20.69 -12.09
N GLY A 237 -0.24 -19.57 -11.92
CA GLY A 237 1.17 -19.46 -12.32
C GLY A 237 1.35 -19.60 -13.82
N TYR A 238 2.60 -19.75 -14.27
CA TYR A 238 2.91 -20.05 -15.67
C TYR A 238 2.20 -21.34 -16.07
N SER A 239 1.06 -21.21 -16.73
CA SER A 239 0.49 -22.29 -17.52
C SER A 239 1.49 -22.55 -18.63
N VAL A 240 2.38 -23.53 -18.45
CA VAL A 240 3.13 -24.07 -19.58
C VAL A 240 2.06 -24.59 -20.51
N LEU A 241 1.79 -23.84 -21.58
CA LEU A 241 0.99 -24.30 -22.70
C LEU A 241 1.71 -25.54 -23.23
N VAL A 242 1.24 -26.70 -22.79
CA VAL A 242 1.65 -27.97 -23.37
C VAL A 242 1.03 -27.96 -24.76
N LEU A 243 1.83 -27.54 -25.74
CA LEU A 243 1.42 -27.66 -27.13
C LEU A 243 1.12 -29.14 -27.39
N PRO A 244 -0.05 -29.46 -27.98
CA PRO A 244 -0.35 -30.83 -28.34
C PRO A 244 0.74 -31.39 -29.24
N SER A 245 1.02 -32.68 -29.12
CA SER A 245 2.06 -33.28 -29.95
C SER A 245 1.64 -33.21 -31.42
N PRO A 246 2.57 -33.12 -32.37
CA PRO A 246 2.25 -33.11 -33.80
C PRO A 246 1.38 -34.30 -34.22
N ALA A 247 1.55 -35.45 -33.57
CA ALA A 247 0.75 -36.65 -33.82
C ALA A 247 -0.72 -36.47 -33.41
N ASP A 248 -1.01 -35.73 -32.34
CA ASP A 248 -2.39 -35.51 -31.87
C ASP A 248 -3.15 -34.55 -32.79
N LEU A 249 -2.45 -33.57 -33.36
CA LEU A 249 -2.98 -32.68 -34.40
C LEU A 249 -3.20 -33.42 -35.73
N GLU A 250 -2.26 -34.28 -36.13
CA GLU A 250 -2.38 -35.08 -37.36
C GLU A 250 -3.52 -36.12 -37.27
N ASN A 251 -3.81 -36.62 -36.07
CA ASN A 251 -4.91 -37.55 -35.82
C ASN A 251 -6.28 -36.85 -35.64
N GLY A 252 -6.32 -35.52 -35.69
CA GLY A 252 -7.55 -34.74 -35.57
C GLY A 252 -8.20 -34.86 -34.20
N ASP A 253 -7.41 -34.92 -33.11
CA ASP A 253 -7.96 -34.88 -31.76
C ASP A 253 -8.61 -33.49 -31.52
N PRO A 254 -9.94 -33.41 -31.29
CA PRO A 254 -10.63 -32.13 -31.11
C PRO A 254 -10.11 -31.31 -29.93
N ALA A 255 -9.55 -31.97 -28.90
CA ALA A 255 -8.95 -31.29 -27.75
C ALA A 255 -7.60 -30.66 -28.12
N ALA A 256 -6.81 -31.32 -28.97
CA ALA A 256 -5.55 -30.80 -29.49
C ALA A 256 -5.79 -29.63 -30.45
N GLU A 257 -6.75 -29.76 -31.37
CA GLU A 257 -7.10 -28.68 -32.31
C GLU A 257 -7.54 -27.42 -31.58
N LYS A 258 -8.44 -27.55 -30.60
CA LYS A 258 -8.91 -26.41 -29.79
C LYS A 258 -7.78 -25.75 -28.99
N ALA A 259 -6.90 -26.54 -28.37
CA ALA A 259 -5.76 -26.01 -27.63
C ALA A 259 -4.78 -25.24 -28.54
N PHE A 260 -4.60 -25.70 -29.78
CA PHE A 260 -3.77 -25.03 -30.78
C PHE A 260 -4.44 -23.75 -31.32
N GLU A 261 -5.74 -23.75 -31.56
CA GLU A 261 -6.49 -22.54 -31.94
C GLU A 261 -6.45 -21.46 -30.85
N ASP A 262 -6.64 -21.85 -29.59
CA ASP A 262 -6.55 -20.94 -28.44
C ASP A 262 -5.13 -20.34 -28.32
N PHE A 263 -4.08 -21.12 -28.61
CA PHE A 263 -2.69 -20.65 -28.66
C PHE A 263 -2.44 -19.63 -29.76
N ILE A 264 -2.89 -19.89 -31.00
CA ILE A 264 -2.77 -18.95 -32.11
C ILE A 264 -3.56 -17.66 -31.83
N GLY A 265 -4.75 -17.78 -31.23
CA GLY A 265 -5.56 -16.65 -30.80
C GLY A 265 -4.88 -15.79 -29.73
N LEU A 266 -4.03 -16.39 -28.89
CA LEU A 266 -3.23 -15.68 -27.88
C LEU A 266 -2.07 -14.90 -28.52
N ILE A 267 -1.35 -15.51 -29.48
CA ILE A 267 -0.25 -14.86 -30.22
C ILE A 267 -0.77 -13.69 -31.06
N GLY A 268 -1.94 -13.85 -31.70
CA GLY A 268 -2.54 -12.82 -32.54
C GLY A 268 -2.98 -11.55 -31.78
N ARG A 269 -3.09 -11.60 -30.45
CA ARG A 269 -3.39 -10.43 -29.59
C ARG A 269 -2.15 -9.71 -29.07
N LEU A 270 -0.96 -10.27 -29.29
CA LEU A 270 0.33 -9.70 -28.88
C LEU A 270 1.00 -8.86 -29.98
N HIS A 271 0.36 -8.71 -31.14
CA HIS A 271 0.73 -7.83 -32.25
C HIS A 271 -0.36 -6.81 -32.51
#